data_AF-A0A086D7V3-F1
#
_entry.id   AF-A0A086D7V3-F1
#
_cell.length_a   1.000
_cell.length_b   1.000
_cell.length_c   1.000
_cell.angle_alpha   90.00
_cell.angle_beta   90.00
_cell.angle_gamma   90.00
#
_symmetry.space_group_name_H-M   'P 1'
#
loop_
_entity.id
_entity.type
_entity.pdbx_description
1 polymer ?
#
loop_
_entity_poly.entity_id
_entity_poly.type
_entity_poly.pdbx_seq_one_letter_code
_entity_poly.pdbx_strand_id
1 'polypeptide(L)'
;MALASFDSALADITGATSAAIGTGSATLDTPLAEVVFPGGRQLPLTLGYASSATHRPGDPANLVYTLTDRGPNIHCDASGQLVGVAEFCRDAQGVDDAGKIFPLPQFTPQIAFIRLGADADGQLTTKTERRIDLKDANGNPLSGISNPLTVTDTENAYDAKGRQLPLDPDGLDPEGLVRLADGSFWLGEEYGPSLVHVAADGRVLQRLVPANEVADLKAATYPISGELPSILSWRKLNRGIESLALSPDGRTLYFALQSPLANPDKAAYKTSRNLRLFAAHLNVQGDFAGIAHEYLYRLDTPETFFDTASGRGDAGARQSDVKVSEMSMLPDGQLIVLERIDKTTKLYRIDASAASDLLGGRYDALDTRPTLAQLDNPASAGVVPVTKQRIFDSLTDAPELVSKVEGVAIIDDRHLLLANDNDFGIAGADSVFTVLPLPRASQ
;
A
#
# COMPACT_ATOMS: atom_id res chain seq x y z
N MET A 1 -23.76 22.28 -22.87
CA MET A 1 -24.61 21.15 -23.28
C MET A 1 -23.71 19.93 -23.52
N ALA A 2 -23.09 19.41 -22.44
CA ALA A 2 -22.14 18.28 -22.48
C ALA A 2 -21.91 17.69 -21.07
N LEU A 3 -22.93 17.75 -20.20
CA LEU A 3 -22.89 17.21 -18.82
C LEU A 3 -23.94 16.10 -18.60
N ALA A 4 -24.67 15.72 -19.65
CA ALA A 4 -25.81 14.80 -19.55
C ALA A 4 -25.54 13.40 -20.15
N SER A 5 -24.32 13.10 -20.62
CA SER A 5 -24.00 11.80 -21.25
C SER A 5 -23.14 10.87 -20.38
N PHE A 6 -22.77 11.28 -19.15
CA PHE A 6 -22.05 10.41 -18.22
C PHE A 6 -22.98 9.66 -17.24
N ASP A 7 -24.18 10.19 -17.00
CA ASP A 7 -25.14 9.59 -16.06
C ASP A 7 -25.94 8.41 -16.62
N SER A 8 -26.08 8.28 -17.95
CA SER A 8 -26.91 7.21 -18.54
C SER A 8 -26.23 5.84 -18.63
N ALA A 9 -24.95 5.72 -18.26
CA ALA A 9 -24.22 4.44 -18.26
C ALA A 9 -24.12 3.78 -16.87
N LEU A 10 -24.52 4.47 -15.80
CA LEU A 10 -24.51 3.97 -14.42
C LEU A 10 -25.92 3.64 -13.88
N ALA A 11 -26.98 3.99 -14.61
CA ALA A 11 -28.36 3.86 -14.17
C ALA A 11 -28.90 2.41 -14.08
N ASP A 12 -28.13 1.40 -14.50
CA ASP A 12 -28.50 -0.02 -14.40
C ASP A 12 -27.72 -0.79 -13.31
N ILE A 13 -26.95 -0.13 -12.44
CA ILE A 13 -25.99 -0.81 -11.53
C ILE A 13 -26.38 -0.74 -10.04
N THR A 14 -27.68 -0.85 -9.71
CA THR A 14 -28.14 -0.95 -8.30
C THR A 14 -28.59 -2.37 -7.89
N GLY A 15 -28.31 -3.39 -8.69
CA GLY A 15 -28.99 -4.70 -8.58
C GLY A 15 -28.16 -5.93 -8.22
N ALA A 16 -26.86 -5.84 -7.97
CA ALA A 16 -26.10 -7.04 -7.57
C ALA A 16 -26.34 -7.34 -6.08
N THR A 17 -27.33 -8.20 -5.78
CA THR A 17 -27.43 -8.83 -4.47
C THR A 17 -26.16 -9.65 -4.22
N SER A 18 -25.71 -9.81 -2.97
CA SER A 18 -24.53 -10.62 -2.62
C SER A 18 -24.53 -12.03 -3.26
N ALA A 19 -25.70 -12.59 -3.58
CA ALA A 19 -25.86 -13.86 -4.27
C ALA A 19 -25.27 -13.89 -5.70
N ALA A 20 -24.95 -12.72 -6.28
CA ALA A 20 -24.25 -12.60 -7.57
C ALA A 20 -22.72 -12.53 -7.43
N ILE A 21 -22.20 -12.42 -6.20
CA ILE A 21 -20.77 -12.45 -5.89
C ILE A 21 -20.48 -13.88 -5.41
N GLY A 22 -19.65 -14.62 -6.15
CA GLY A 22 -19.20 -15.94 -5.69
C GLY A 22 -18.31 -15.81 -4.45
N THR A 23 -18.17 -16.88 -3.67
CA THR A 23 -17.21 -16.96 -2.55
C THR A 23 -15.98 -17.76 -2.95
N GLY A 24 -14.90 -17.64 -2.18
CA GLY A 24 -13.65 -18.36 -2.44
C GLY A 24 -12.65 -17.49 -3.20
N SER A 25 -11.75 -18.13 -3.95
CA SER A 25 -10.62 -17.45 -4.60
C SER A 25 -10.72 -17.52 -6.12
N ALA A 26 -10.32 -16.44 -6.79
CA ALA A 26 -10.24 -16.35 -8.24
C ALA A 26 -8.91 -15.71 -8.64
N THR A 27 -8.22 -16.37 -9.56
CA THR A 27 -6.98 -15.87 -10.15
C THR A 27 -7.28 -14.91 -11.31
N LEU A 28 -6.52 -13.81 -11.38
CA LEU A 28 -6.58 -12.82 -12.44
C LEU A 28 -5.19 -12.54 -13.00
N ASP A 29 -4.65 -13.48 -13.77
CA ASP A 29 -3.36 -13.28 -14.40
C ASP A 29 -3.51 -12.55 -15.73
N THR A 30 -2.94 -11.36 -15.78
CA THR A 30 -2.87 -10.55 -17.00
C THR A 30 -1.41 -10.48 -17.45
N PRO A 31 -1.04 -11.10 -18.58
CA PRO A 31 0.31 -10.96 -19.12
C PRO A 31 0.66 -9.48 -19.35
N LEU A 32 1.81 -9.05 -18.85
CA LEU A 32 2.30 -7.68 -18.97
C LEU A 32 3.36 -7.57 -20.06
N ALA A 33 4.45 -8.33 -19.94
CA ALA A 33 5.51 -8.38 -20.94
C ALA A 33 6.39 -9.63 -20.75
N GLU A 34 7.26 -9.90 -21.72
CA GLU A 34 8.39 -10.80 -21.55
C GLU A 34 9.69 -10.00 -21.74
N VAL A 35 10.51 -9.92 -20.69
CA VAL A 35 11.77 -9.17 -20.73
C VAL A 35 12.92 -10.15 -20.94
N VAL A 36 13.77 -9.86 -21.91
CA VAL A 36 14.99 -10.65 -22.19
C VAL A 36 16.20 -9.87 -21.70
N PHE A 37 16.88 -10.42 -20.70
CA PHE A 37 18.09 -9.83 -20.13
C PHE A 37 19.35 -10.22 -20.93
N PRO A 38 20.44 -9.44 -20.79
CA PRO A 38 21.78 -9.89 -21.20
C PRO A 38 22.06 -11.30 -20.64
N GLY A 39 22.61 -12.20 -21.46
CA GLY A 39 22.77 -13.62 -21.11
C GLY A 39 21.58 -14.50 -21.52
N GLY A 40 20.50 -13.92 -22.05
CA GLY A 40 19.40 -14.66 -22.68
C GLY A 40 18.33 -15.18 -21.72
N ARG A 41 18.42 -14.84 -20.43
CA ARG A 41 17.37 -15.13 -19.45
C ARG A 41 16.11 -14.36 -19.81
N GLN A 42 15.00 -15.08 -19.89
CA GLN A 42 13.67 -14.52 -20.11
C GLN A 42 12.95 -14.42 -18.77
N LEU A 43 12.27 -13.30 -18.55
CA LEU A 43 11.42 -13.04 -17.41
C LEU A 43 10.02 -12.69 -17.91
N PRO A 44 9.07 -13.64 -17.92
CA PRO A 44 7.68 -13.31 -18.14
C PRO A 44 7.17 -12.52 -16.93
N LEU A 45 6.43 -11.45 -17.21
CA LEU A 45 5.84 -10.57 -16.21
C LEU A 45 4.33 -10.59 -16.37
N THR A 46 3.63 -10.63 -15.25
CA THR A 46 2.19 -10.43 -15.16
C THR A 46 1.90 -9.10 -14.48
N LEU A 47 0.71 -8.54 -14.68
CA LEU A 47 0.33 -7.31 -13.98
C LEU A 47 0.04 -7.64 -12.52
N GLY A 48 0.68 -6.92 -11.60
CA GLY A 48 0.28 -6.92 -10.19
C GLY A 48 -0.89 -5.98 -9.98
N TYR A 49 -1.97 -6.48 -9.39
CA TYR A 49 -3.21 -5.72 -9.25
C TYR A 49 -3.45 -5.16 -7.85
N ALA A 50 -2.77 -5.63 -6.82
CA ALA A 50 -3.22 -5.43 -5.44
C ALA A 50 -2.10 -5.05 -4.46
N SER A 51 -1.42 -3.94 -4.76
CA SER A 51 -0.71 -3.14 -3.75
C SER A 51 -1.69 -2.55 -2.73
N SER A 52 -2.90 -2.20 -3.18
CA SER A 52 -4.04 -1.88 -2.33
C SER A 52 -5.36 -2.22 -3.01
N ALA A 53 -6.42 -2.36 -2.22
CA ALA A 53 -7.78 -2.51 -2.72
C ALA A 53 -8.78 -1.70 -1.89
N THR A 54 -9.81 -1.15 -2.54
CA THR A 54 -10.85 -0.38 -1.85
C THR A 54 -12.23 -0.58 -2.47
N HIS A 55 -13.25 -0.44 -1.63
CA HIS A 55 -14.65 -0.37 -2.02
C HIS A 55 -15.29 0.75 -1.20
N ARG A 56 -16.10 1.60 -1.85
CA ARG A 56 -16.80 2.69 -1.18
C ARG A 56 -18.29 2.35 -1.04
N PRO A 57 -18.91 2.63 0.12
CA PRO A 57 -20.36 2.57 0.24
C PRO A 57 -21.07 3.38 -0.86
N GLY A 58 -21.96 2.73 -1.59
CA GLY A 58 -22.69 3.29 -2.72
C GLY A 58 -22.12 2.93 -4.10
N ASP A 59 -20.89 2.40 -4.17
CA ASP A 59 -20.40 1.73 -5.38
C ASP A 59 -21.08 0.37 -5.55
N PRO A 60 -21.16 -0.18 -6.77
CA PRO A 60 -21.68 -1.52 -7.00
C PRO A 60 -20.98 -2.55 -6.11
N ALA A 61 -21.74 -3.42 -5.44
CA ALA A 61 -21.17 -4.42 -4.52
C ALA A 61 -20.17 -5.37 -5.20
N ASN A 62 -20.28 -5.54 -6.52
CA ASN A 62 -19.41 -6.39 -7.32
C ASN A 62 -18.31 -5.64 -8.07
N LEU A 63 -17.94 -4.43 -7.64
CA LEU A 63 -16.88 -3.63 -8.25
C LEU A 63 -15.89 -3.17 -7.17
N VAL A 64 -14.65 -3.63 -7.26
CA VAL A 64 -13.56 -3.21 -6.37
C VAL A 64 -12.54 -2.43 -7.16
N TYR A 65 -11.92 -1.44 -6.53
CA TYR A 65 -10.85 -0.64 -7.10
C TYR A 65 -9.54 -1.11 -6.52
N THR A 66 -8.53 -1.30 -7.35
CA THR A 66 -7.23 -1.78 -6.91
C THR A 66 -6.11 -0.94 -7.51
N LEU A 67 -4.91 -1.06 -6.96
CA LEU A 67 -3.75 -0.25 -7.29
C LEU A 67 -2.57 -1.13 -7.62
N THR A 68 -1.84 -0.78 -8.67
CA THR A 68 -0.50 -1.33 -8.94
C THR A 68 0.56 -0.42 -8.30
N ASP A 69 1.67 -0.98 -7.83
CA ASP A 69 2.83 -0.24 -7.33
C ASP A 69 3.66 0.42 -8.47
N ARG A 70 4.93 0.77 -8.19
CA ARG A 70 5.96 1.28 -9.11
C ARG A 70 6.29 0.41 -10.34
N GLY A 71 5.72 -0.79 -10.45
CA GLY A 71 6.02 -1.74 -11.52
C GLY A 71 7.05 -2.80 -11.14
N PRO A 72 7.33 -3.72 -12.08
CA PRO A 72 8.26 -4.80 -11.83
C PRO A 72 9.63 -4.25 -11.42
N ASN A 73 10.15 -4.70 -10.28
CA ASN A 73 11.46 -4.32 -9.79
C ASN A 73 12.17 -5.51 -9.14
N ILE A 74 13.49 -5.57 -9.28
CA ILE A 74 14.33 -6.65 -8.74
C ILE A 74 15.47 -6.03 -7.96
N HIS A 75 15.76 -6.53 -6.77
CA HIS A 75 16.97 -6.12 -6.05
C HIS A 75 18.24 -6.47 -6.83
N CYS A 76 19.18 -5.55 -6.92
CA CYS A 76 20.41 -5.75 -7.68
C CYS A 76 21.26 -6.92 -7.15
N ASP A 77 21.27 -7.18 -5.84
CA ASP A 77 21.94 -8.34 -5.25
C ASP A 77 21.33 -9.70 -5.68
N ALA A 78 20.08 -9.72 -6.14
CA ALA A 78 19.39 -10.89 -6.66
C ALA A 78 19.62 -11.12 -8.17
N SER A 79 20.41 -10.27 -8.84
CA SER A 79 20.56 -10.29 -10.30
C SER A 79 21.13 -11.62 -10.82
N GLY A 80 22.06 -12.23 -10.09
CA GLY A 80 22.63 -13.52 -10.47
C GLY A 80 21.56 -14.62 -10.59
N GLN A 81 20.60 -14.64 -9.67
CA GLN A 81 19.54 -15.65 -9.61
C GLN A 81 18.39 -15.35 -10.56
N LEU A 82 17.90 -14.11 -10.55
CA LEU A 82 16.66 -13.75 -11.25
C LEU A 82 16.92 -13.30 -12.69
N VAL A 83 17.99 -12.56 -12.91
CA VAL A 83 18.39 -11.99 -14.21
C VAL A 83 19.41 -12.88 -14.94
N GLY A 84 20.11 -13.76 -14.23
CA GLY A 84 21.12 -14.66 -14.80
C GLY A 84 22.50 -14.03 -15.00
N VAL A 85 22.70 -12.81 -14.51
CA VAL A 85 23.97 -12.06 -14.57
C VAL A 85 24.25 -11.51 -13.18
N ALA A 86 25.34 -11.95 -12.55
CA ALA A 86 25.79 -11.41 -11.28
C ALA A 86 26.41 -10.02 -11.46
N GLU A 87 26.39 -9.19 -10.41
CA GLU A 87 26.97 -7.83 -10.42
C GLU A 87 26.44 -6.99 -11.60
N PHE A 88 25.14 -7.15 -11.90
CA PHE A 88 24.47 -6.57 -13.06
C PHE A 88 24.36 -5.05 -12.98
N CYS A 89 24.13 -4.54 -11.77
CA CYS A 89 24.01 -3.11 -11.50
C CYS A 89 25.37 -2.53 -11.16
N ARG A 90 25.80 -1.56 -11.96
CA ARG A 90 27.07 -0.85 -11.74
C ARG A 90 26.90 0.64 -11.97
N ASP A 91 27.38 1.43 -11.02
CA ASP A 91 27.49 2.89 -11.13
C ASP A 91 28.96 3.34 -11.22
N ALA A 92 29.21 4.63 -10.98
CA ALA A 92 30.56 5.18 -10.98
C ALA A 92 31.42 4.72 -9.79
N GLN A 93 30.80 4.17 -8.75
CA GLN A 93 31.41 3.74 -7.49
C GLN A 93 31.71 2.24 -7.47
N GLY A 94 31.04 1.44 -8.30
CA GLY A 94 31.32 0.02 -8.47
C GLY A 94 30.05 -0.80 -8.68
N VAL A 95 30.01 -1.99 -8.08
CA VAL A 95 28.79 -2.80 -8.02
C VAL A 95 27.85 -2.17 -7.00
N ASP A 96 26.61 -1.96 -7.40
CA ASP A 96 25.56 -1.44 -6.53
C ASP A 96 24.54 -2.54 -6.20
N ASP A 97 24.75 -3.22 -5.07
CA ASP A 97 23.84 -4.26 -4.57
C ASP A 97 22.55 -3.69 -3.96
N ALA A 98 22.55 -2.39 -3.59
CA ALA A 98 21.42 -1.73 -2.94
C ALA A 98 20.40 -1.16 -3.93
N GLY A 99 20.77 -1.03 -5.20
CA GLY A 99 19.90 -0.55 -6.27
C GLY A 99 18.77 -1.52 -6.65
N LYS A 100 17.95 -1.05 -7.59
CA LYS A 100 16.83 -1.79 -8.18
C LYS A 100 16.96 -1.87 -9.70
N ILE A 101 16.73 -3.06 -10.24
CA ILE A 101 16.54 -3.28 -11.67
C ILE A 101 15.05 -3.12 -11.97
N PHE A 102 14.70 -2.21 -12.86
CA PHE A 102 13.37 -2.03 -13.43
C PHE A 102 13.36 -2.70 -14.82
N PRO A 103 12.80 -3.92 -14.95
CA PRO A 103 12.75 -4.62 -16.24
C PRO A 103 11.88 -3.89 -17.27
N LEU A 104 10.90 -3.10 -16.81
CA LEU A 104 10.03 -2.25 -17.62
C LEU A 104 10.02 -0.81 -17.07
N PRO A 105 11.08 -0.01 -17.29
CA PRO A 105 11.18 1.35 -16.75
C PRO A 105 10.06 2.30 -17.20
N GLN A 106 9.40 1.98 -18.31
CA GLN A 106 8.26 2.72 -18.86
C GLN A 106 6.90 2.31 -18.28
N PHE A 107 6.88 1.41 -17.30
CA PHE A 107 5.64 1.05 -16.61
C PHE A 107 5.07 2.28 -15.90
N THR A 108 3.76 2.49 -16.07
CA THR A 108 3.01 3.54 -15.41
C THR A 108 2.11 2.88 -14.38
N PRO A 109 2.20 3.24 -13.08
CA PRO A 109 1.27 2.78 -12.06
C PRO A 109 -0.19 3.08 -12.43
N GLN A 110 -1.11 2.19 -12.07
CA GLN A 110 -2.49 2.22 -12.55
C GLN A 110 -3.50 1.91 -11.44
N ILE A 111 -4.67 2.54 -11.54
CA ILE A 111 -5.86 2.13 -10.78
C ILE A 111 -6.67 1.18 -11.67
N ALA A 112 -6.92 -0.04 -11.19
CA ALA A 112 -7.72 -1.04 -11.88
C ALA A 112 -9.11 -1.19 -11.26
N PHE A 113 -10.09 -1.43 -12.11
CA PHE A 113 -11.49 -1.63 -11.74
C PHE A 113 -11.78 -3.11 -11.94
N ILE A 114 -11.88 -3.85 -10.84
CA ILE A 114 -12.03 -5.30 -10.84
C ILE A 114 -13.49 -5.64 -10.57
N ARG A 115 -14.14 -6.22 -11.58
CA ARG A 115 -15.51 -6.72 -11.46
C ARG A 115 -15.50 -8.14 -10.91
N LEU A 116 -16.23 -8.34 -9.83
CA LEU A 116 -16.51 -9.63 -9.22
C LEU A 116 -17.77 -10.24 -9.85
N GLY A 117 -17.81 -11.56 -9.90
CA GLY A 117 -18.98 -12.31 -10.36
C GLY A 117 -19.00 -13.72 -9.78
N ALA A 118 -19.89 -14.54 -10.33
CA ALA A 118 -20.00 -15.95 -10.03
C ALA A 118 -20.11 -16.76 -11.33
N ASP A 119 -19.45 -17.90 -11.40
CA ASP A 119 -19.70 -18.87 -12.47
C ASP A 119 -20.99 -19.68 -12.24
N ALA A 120 -21.27 -20.66 -13.10
CA ALA A 120 -22.47 -21.49 -13.01
C ALA A 120 -22.56 -22.33 -11.71
N ASP A 121 -21.41 -22.59 -11.08
CA ASP A 121 -21.28 -23.35 -9.83
C ASP A 121 -21.19 -22.43 -8.60
N GLY A 122 -21.35 -21.11 -8.79
CA GLY A 122 -21.29 -20.11 -7.73
C GLY A 122 -19.87 -19.76 -7.28
N GLN A 123 -18.83 -20.20 -7.99
CA GLN A 123 -17.44 -19.87 -7.66
C GLN A 123 -17.12 -18.43 -8.08
N LEU A 124 -16.28 -17.76 -7.29
CA LEU A 124 -15.86 -16.39 -7.58
C LEU A 124 -15.22 -16.31 -8.98
N THR A 125 -15.58 -15.28 -9.74
CA THR A 125 -14.88 -14.88 -10.96
C THR A 125 -14.46 -13.42 -10.87
N THR A 126 -13.35 -13.08 -11.50
CA THR A 126 -12.81 -11.72 -11.54
C THR A 126 -12.52 -11.30 -12.97
N LYS A 127 -12.72 -10.02 -13.26
CA LYS A 127 -12.40 -9.43 -14.56
C LYS A 127 -11.99 -7.97 -14.41
N THR A 128 -10.91 -7.58 -15.07
CA THR A 128 -10.56 -6.17 -15.26
C THR A 128 -11.58 -5.50 -16.19
N GLU A 129 -12.36 -4.57 -15.65
CA GLU A 129 -13.34 -3.79 -16.41
C GLU A 129 -12.70 -2.56 -17.06
N ARG A 130 -11.85 -1.88 -16.30
CA ARG A 130 -11.16 -0.66 -16.71
C ARG A 130 -9.84 -0.52 -15.97
N ARG A 131 -8.89 0.18 -16.60
CA ARG A 131 -7.67 0.67 -15.95
C ARG A 131 -7.51 2.16 -16.21
N ILE A 132 -6.89 2.85 -15.28
CA ILE A 132 -6.58 4.28 -15.33
C ILE A 132 -5.11 4.42 -15.02
N ASP A 133 -4.32 4.84 -16.02
CA ASP A 133 -2.91 5.18 -15.82
C ASP A 133 -2.81 6.46 -14.98
N LEU A 134 -1.88 6.48 -14.02
CA LEU A 134 -1.53 7.71 -13.31
C LEU A 134 -0.73 8.65 -14.22
N LYS A 135 -1.04 9.95 -14.15
CA LYS A 135 -0.50 10.96 -15.08
C LYS A 135 -0.14 12.24 -14.37
N ASP A 136 0.81 12.97 -14.93
CA ASP A 136 1.15 14.32 -14.49
C ASP A 136 0.03 15.34 -14.79
N ALA A 137 0.24 16.60 -14.37
CA ALA A 137 -0.71 17.68 -14.61
C ALA A 137 -0.95 17.98 -16.11
N ASN A 138 -0.05 17.56 -17.00
CA ASN A 138 -0.13 17.76 -18.45
C ASN A 138 -0.71 16.54 -19.19
N GLY A 139 -1.02 15.45 -18.49
CA GLY A 139 -1.55 14.21 -19.06
C GLY A 139 -0.49 13.22 -19.54
N ASN A 140 0.79 13.44 -19.25
CA ASN A 140 1.85 12.47 -19.53
C ASN A 140 1.78 11.33 -18.50
N PRO A 141 1.94 10.05 -18.91
CA PRO A 141 2.01 8.93 -17.98
C PRO A 141 3.18 9.10 -17.00
N LEU A 142 2.95 8.80 -15.72
CA LEU A 142 4.01 8.75 -14.72
C LEU A 142 4.86 7.49 -14.88
N SER A 143 6.05 7.51 -14.28
CA SER A 143 6.89 6.32 -14.12
C SER A 143 6.81 5.80 -12.67
N GLY A 144 7.30 4.59 -12.44
CA GLY A 144 7.62 4.11 -11.09
C GLY A 144 9.10 4.22 -10.73
N ILE A 145 9.87 5.11 -11.39
CA ILE A 145 11.30 5.25 -11.10
C ILE A 145 11.52 6.02 -9.80
N SER A 146 12.54 5.61 -9.03
CA SER A 146 12.90 6.20 -7.75
C SER A 146 13.10 7.71 -7.79
N ASN A 147 12.67 8.38 -6.72
CA ASN A 147 12.77 9.84 -6.58
C ASN A 147 14.19 10.33 -6.21
N PRO A 148 14.56 11.58 -6.57
CA PRO A 148 15.85 12.21 -6.26
C PRO A 148 15.92 12.75 -4.82
N LEU A 149 15.61 11.92 -3.82
CA LEU A 149 15.57 12.32 -2.41
C LEU A 149 16.98 12.44 -1.82
N THR A 150 17.21 13.52 -1.08
CA THR A 150 18.48 13.81 -0.37
C THR A 150 18.29 13.90 1.14
N VAL A 151 17.06 14.14 1.59
CA VAL A 151 16.70 14.25 3.01
C VAL A 151 16.34 12.90 3.64
N THR A 152 15.90 11.94 2.83
CA THR A 152 15.68 10.53 3.19
C THR A 152 16.46 9.63 2.24
N ASP A 153 16.70 8.38 2.63
CA ASP A 153 17.28 7.35 1.76
C ASP A 153 16.46 7.22 0.46
N THR A 154 17.16 7.06 -0.66
CA THR A 154 16.63 6.65 -1.98
C THR A 154 17.50 5.52 -2.54
N GLU A 155 17.08 4.90 -3.63
CA GLU A 155 17.77 3.80 -4.30
C GLU A 155 18.02 4.12 -5.77
N ASN A 156 19.18 3.69 -6.28
CA ASN A 156 19.47 3.81 -7.70
C ASN A 156 18.56 2.88 -8.51
N ALA A 157 18.18 3.35 -9.70
CA ALA A 157 17.39 2.59 -10.66
C ALA A 157 18.27 2.14 -11.84
N TYR A 158 18.08 0.91 -12.31
CA TYR A 158 18.77 0.33 -13.46
C TYR A 158 17.76 -0.26 -14.43
N ASP A 159 18.00 -0.16 -15.73
CA ASP A 159 17.14 -0.79 -16.72
C ASP A 159 17.45 -2.29 -16.95
N ALA A 160 16.67 -2.94 -17.81
CA ALA A 160 16.88 -4.33 -18.22
C ALA A 160 18.22 -4.62 -18.93
N LYS A 161 19.08 -3.62 -19.13
CA LYS A 161 20.44 -3.74 -19.70
C LYS A 161 21.53 -3.40 -18.68
N GLY A 162 21.18 -3.13 -17.42
CA GLY A 162 22.11 -2.78 -16.35
C GLY A 162 22.59 -1.33 -16.44
N ARG A 163 21.92 -0.47 -17.23
CA ARG A 163 22.25 0.95 -17.32
C ARG A 163 21.53 1.70 -16.21
N GLN A 164 22.27 2.49 -15.44
CA GLN A 164 21.67 3.36 -14.44
C GLN A 164 20.74 4.38 -15.13
N LEU A 165 19.53 4.49 -14.58
CA LEU A 165 18.48 5.42 -14.99
C LEU A 165 18.60 6.72 -14.19
N PRO A 166 18.24 7.87 -14.76
CA PRO A 166 18.06 9.08 -13.96
C PRO A 166 16.92 8.87 -12.96
N LEU A 167 17.08 9.40 -11.75
CA LEU A 167 16.01 9.48 -10.77
C LEU A 167 14.91 10.43 -11.27
N ASP A 168 13.66 10.11 -10.94
CA ASP A 168 12.48 10.79 -11.46
C ASP A 168 11.74 11.51 -10.33
N PRO A 169 11.66 12.85 -10.31
CA PRO A 169 10.86 13.57 -9.30
C PRO A 169 9.36 13.33 -9.43
N ASP A 170 8.89 12.88 -10.60
CA ASP A 170 7.49 12.56 -10.85
C ASP A 170 7.12 11.12 -10.47
N GLY A 171 8.12 10.26 -10.30
CA GLY A 171 7.93 8.83 -10.06
C GLY A 171 7.14 8.55 -8.79
N LEU A 172 6.29 7.52 -8.83
CA LEU A 172 5.48 7.09 -7.69
C LEU A 172 5.61 5.59 -7.47
N ASP A 173 5.67 5.21 -6.20
CA ASP A 173 5.47 3.85 -5.72
C ASP A 173 4.21 3.82 -4.84
N PRO A 174 3.01 3.76 -5.46
CA PRO A 174 1.77 3.95 -4.74
C PRO A 174 1.31 2.61 -4.14
N GLU A 175 1.06 2.61 -2.83
CA GLU A 175 0.79 1.39 -2.05
C GLU A 175 -0.56 1.44 -1.33
N GLY A 176 -1.17 2.62 -1.14
CA GLY A 176 -2.50 2.74 -0.50
C GLY A 176 -3.52 3.39 -1.43
N LEU A 177 -4.79 3.01 -1.37
CA LEU A 177 -5.85 3.53 -2.24
C LEU A 177 -7.16 3.78 -1.48
N VAL A 178 -7.72 4.98 -1.61
CA VAL A 178 -9.14 5.24 -1.31
C VAL A 178 -9.81 6.02 -2.42
N ARG A 179 -11.10 5.77 -2.63
CA ARG A 179 -11.93 6.48 -3.60
C ARG A 179 -12.89 7.45 -2.93
N LEU A 180 -12.97 8.68 -3.43
CA LEU A 180 -13.89 9.72 -2.95
C LEU A 180 -15.23 9.69 -3.70
N ALA A 181 -16.23 10.39 -3.15
CA ALA A 181 -17.58 10.43 -3.70
C ALA A 181 -17.67 11.10 -5.09
N ASP A 182 -16.77 12.04 -5.38
CA ASP A 182 -16.67 12.70 -6.69
C ASP A 182 -15.92 11.84 -7.73
N GLY A 183 -15.42 10.68 -7.31
CA GLY A 183 -14.66 9.74 -8.13
C GLY A 183 -13.17 10.03 -8.22
N SER A 184 -12.65 11.06 -7.54
CA SER A 184 -11.22 11.22 -7.30
C SER A 184 -10.69 10.19 -6.29
N PHE A 185 -9.38 10.11 -6.14
CA PHE A 185 -8.69 9.11 -5.32
C PHE A 185 -7.61 9.76 -4.47
N TRP A 186 -7.41 9.25 -3.27
CA TRP A 186 -6.18 9.50 -2.50
C TRP A 186 -5.33 8.24 -2.53
N LEU A 187 -4.02 8.41 -2.74
CA LEU A 187 -3.03 7.34 -2.74
C LEU A 187 -2.00 7.52 -1.61
N GLY A 188 -1.57 6.42 -1.01
CA GLY A 188 -0.37 6.37 -0.17
C GLY A 188 0.83 6.06 -1.05
N GLU A 189 1.98 6.69 -0.80
CA GLU A 189 3.18 6.54 -1.63
C GLU A 189 4.43 6.33 -0.79
N GLU A 190 5.30 5.43 -1.26
CA GLU A 190 6.37 4.84 -0.44
C GLU A 190 7.75 5.53 -0.54
N TYR A 191 8.15 6.12 -1.67
CA TYR A 191 9.48 6.70 -1.86
C TYR A 191 9.76 7.84 -0.88
N GLY A 192 9.05 8.95 -1.02
CA GLY A 192 9.03 10.02 -0.03
C GLY A 192 7.67 9.91 0.64
N PRO A 193 7.55 9.42 1.89
CA PRO A 193 6.28 8.94 2.43
C PRO A 193 5.22 10.02 2.30
N SER A 194 4.29 9.85 1.36
CA SER A 194 3.45 10.94 0.87
C SER A 194 2.01 10.51 0.59
N LEU A 195 1.13 11.51 0.52
CA LEU A 195 -0.26 11.35 0.09
C LEU A 195 -0.43 12.01 -1.27
N VAL A 196 -1.04 11.31 -2.24
CA VAL A 196 -1.26 11.81 -3.60
C VAL A 196 -2.74 11.92 -3.89
N HIS A 197 -3.25 13.11 -4.17
CA HIS A 197 -4.62 13.31 -4.63
C HIS A 197 -4.66 13.21 -6.16
N VAL A 198 -5.52 12.34 -6.68
CA VAL A 198 -5.60 12.01 -8.09
C VAL A 198 -7.04 12.20 -8.58
N ALA A 199 -7.21 12.88 -9.70
CA ALA A 199 -8.50 13.04 -10.34
C ALA A 199 -9.07 11.70 -10.85
N ALA A 200 -10.37 11.66 -11.15
CA ALA A 200 -11.05 10.47 -11.66
C ALA A 200 -10.49 9.91 -13.00
N ASP A 201 -9.63 10.67 -13.69
CA ASP A 201 -8.97 10.29 -14.94
C ASP A 201 -7.49 9.89 -14.78
N GLY A 202 -6.98 9.85 -13.54
CA GLY A 202 -5.61 9.47 -13.21
C GLY A 202 -4.63 10.63 -13.11
N ARG A 203 -5.06 11.88 -13.37
CA ARG A 203 -4.18 13.04 -13.25
C ARG A 203 -3.91 13.40 -11.79
N VAL A 204 -2.65 13.52 -11.41
CA VAL A 204 -2.25 14.03 -10.09
C VAL A 204 -2.69 15.48 -9.93
N LEU A 205 -3.45 15.74 -8.87
CA LEU A 205 -3.90 17.06 -8.45
C LEU A 205 -2.89 17.71 -7.50
N GLN A 206 -2.35 16.91 -6.57
CA GLN A 206 -1.39 17.35 -5.57
C GLN A 206 -0.68 16.15 -4.92
N ARG A 207 0.59 16.31 -4.53
CA ARG A 207 1.31 15.38 -3.65
C ARG A 207 1.74 16.12 -2.36
N LEU A 208 1.33 15.56 -1.23
CA LEU A 208 1.66 16.05 0.12
C LEU A 208 2.85 15.27 0.65
N VAL A 209 3.95 15.95 0.92
CA VAL A 209 5.21 15.33 1.36
C VAL A 209 5.60 15.84 2.75
N PRO A 210 6.53 15.17 3.45
CA PRO A 210 7.15 15.73 4.64
C PRO A 210 7.74 17.11 4.32
N ALA A 211 7.54 18.11 5.19
CA ALA A 211 7.85 19.50 4.86
C ALA A 211 9.30 19.77 4.41
N ASN A 212 10.23 18.92 4.84
CA ASN A 212 11.65 18.91 4.52
C ASN A 212 11.99 18.24 3.17
N GLU A 213 11.07 17.52 2.53
CA GLU A 213 11.28 16.84 1.24
C GLU A 213 10.82 17.66 0.03
N VAL A 214 10.09 18.78 0.24
CA VAL A 214 9.56 19.64 -0.85
C VAL A 214 10.65 20.08 -1.82
N ALA A 215 11.85 20.39 -1.33
CA ALA A 215 12.94 20.88 -2.17
C ALA A 215 13.52 19.80 -3.11
N ASP A 216 13.49 18.53 -2.69
CA ASP A 216 13.98 17.39 -3.47
C ASP A 216 13.06 17.12 -4.67
N LEU A 217 11.75 17.33 -4.49
CA LEU A 217 10.71 17.03 -5.48
C LEU A 217 10.22 18.27 -6.25
N LYS A 218 10.86 19.44 -6.09
CA LYS A 218 10.45 20.70 -6.73
C LYS A 218 10.39 20.66 -8.27
N ALA A 219 11.07 19.68 -8.88
CA ALA A 219 11.13 19.49 -10.32
C ALA A 219 9.98 18.63 -10.86
N ALA A 220 9.12 18.10 -9.98
CA ALA A 220 7.91 17.41 -10.36
C ALA A 220 7.00 18.32 -11.20
N THR A 221 6.26 17.72 -12.12
CA THR A 221 5.37 18.36 -13.08
C THR A 221 3.94 18.50 -12.55
N TYR A 222 3.70 18.13 -11.29
CA TYR A 222 2.46 18.35 -10.55
C TYR A 222 2.71 19.07 -9.21
N PRO A 223 1.69 19.68 -8.59
CA PRO A 223 1.87 20.44 -7.34
C PRO A 223 2.39 19.59 -6.17
N ILE A 224 3.44 20.07 -5.51
CA ILE A 224 4.00 19.49 -4.27
C ILE A 224 3.75 20.46 -3.12
N SER A 225 3.33 19.95 -1.95
CA SER A 225 3.23 20.75 -0.72
C SER A 225 3.76 20.01 0.51
N GLY A 226 4.39 20.75 1.41
CA GLY A 226 4.99 20.24 2.64
C GLY A 226 4.02 20.20 3.82
N GLU A 227 2.99 19.36 3.74
CA GLU A 227 1.89 19.31 4.71
C GLU A 227 2.04 18.17 5.74
N LEU A 228 3.00 17.26 5.54
CA LEU A 228 3.23 16.13 6.43
C LEU A 228 4.36 16.40 7.44
N PRO A 229 4.31 15.81 8.65
CA PRO A 229 5.38 15.95 9.65
C PRO A 229 6.75 15.49 9.13
N SER A 230 7.79 16.32 9.28
CA SER A 230 9.16 16.00 8.84
C SER A 230 9.77 14.75 9.47
N ILE A 231 9.24 14.31 10.61
CA ILE A 231 9.66 13.05 11.26
C ILE A 231 9.44 11.84 10.35
N LEU A 232 8.49 11.92 9.39
CA LEU A 232 8.22 10.83 8.46
C LEU A 232 9.37 10.56 7.48
N SER A 233 10.26 11.53 7.21
CA SER A 233 11.48 11.30 6.42
C SER A 233 12.44 10.29 7.04
N TRP A 234 12.22 9.90 8.30
CA TRP A 234 12.95 8.81 8.95
C TRP A 234 12.32 7.43 8.69
N ARG A 235 11.44 7.30 7.69
CA ARG A 235 10.99 6.00 7.19
C ARG A 235 12.20 5.13 6.84
N LYS A 236 12.08 3.82 6.98
CA LYS A 236 13.08 2.89 6.41
C LYS A 236 12.82 2.82 4.90
N LEU A 237 13.87 2.84 4.07
CA LEU A 237 13.76 2.72 2.60
C LEU A 237 12.84 1.54 2.20
N ASN A 238 11.89 1.80 1.32
CA ASN A 238 10.80 0.91 0.95
C ASN A 238 9.99 0.46 2.19
N ARG A 239 9.54 1.44 2.99
CA ARG A 239 8.51 1.35 4.07
C ARG A 239 7.80 2.71 4.25
N GLY A 240 7.27 3.30 3.19
CA GLY A 240 6.64 4.63 3.25
C GLY A 240 5.15 4.57 3.65
N ILE A 241 4.30 5.49 3.16
CA ILE A 241 2.86 5.43 3.46
C ILE A 241 2.24 4.30 2.64
N GLU A 242 1.90 3.24 3.36
CA GLU A 242 1.48 1.96 2.79
C GLU A 242 -0.04 1.87 2.66
N SER A 243 -0.76 2.41 3.63
CA SER A 243 -2.16 2.05 3.81
C SER A 243 -3.01 3.27 4.06
N LEU A 244 -4.21 3.27 3.49
CA LEU A 244 -5.20 4.33 3.61
C LEU A 244 -6.56 3.77 3.97
N ALA A 245 -7.33 4.52 4.75
CA ALA A 245 -8.75 4.24 4.94
C ALA A 245 -9.55 5.54 5.03
N LEU A 246 -10.72 5.56 4.39
CA LEU A 246 -11.60 6.72 4.38
C LEU A 246 -12.82 6.45 5.25
N SER A 247 -13.05 7.32 6.23
CA SER A 247 -14.28 7.30 7.03
C SER A 247 -15.56 7.37 6.17
N PRO A 248 -16.69 6.79 6.63
CA PRO A 248 -17.92 6.72 5.83
C PRO A 248 -18.49 8.07 5.35
N ASP A 249 -18.26 9.16 6.10
CA ASP A 249 -18.69 10.51 5.74
C ASP A 249 -17.73 11.23 4.77
N GLY A 250 -16.59 10.59 4.44
CA GLY A 250 -15.56 11.11 3.56
C GLY A 250 -14.72 12.24 4.17
N ARG A 251 -14.70 12.40 5.49
CA ARG A 251 -14.08 13.57 6.17
C ARG A 251 -12.78 13.29 6.87
N THR A 252 -12.56 12.04 7.24
CA THR A 252 -11.33 11.58 7.86
C THR A 252 -10.63 10.59 6.95
N LEU A 253 -9.43 10.94 6.52
CA LEU A 253 -8.48 10.07 5.82
C LEU A 253 -7.47 9.55 6.83
N TYR A 254 -7.51 8.26 7.11
CA TYR A 254 -6.51 7.59 7.92
C TYR A 254 -5.35 7.14 7.04
N PHE A 255 -4.13 7.27 7.52
CA PHE A 255 -2.95 6.73 6.85
C PHE A 255 -1.91 6.22 7.84
N ALA A 256 -1.15 5.22 7.42
CA ALA A 256 -0.09 4.63 8.23
C ALA A 256 1.10 4.25 7.35
N LEU A 257 2.30 4.33 7.92
CA LEU A 257 3.49 3.80 7.27
C LEU A 257 3.49 2.27 7.33
N GLN A 258 4.19 1.61 6.42
CA GLN A 258 4.31 0.14 6.42
C GLN A 258 4.97 -0.39 7.71
N SER A 259 5.89 0.40 8.30
CA SER A 259 6.71 -0.02 9.44
C SER A 259 7.12 1.12 10.36
N PRO A 260 7.66 0.83 11.56
CA PRO A 260 8.26 1.83 12.43
C PRO A 260 9.34 2.67 11.74
N LEU A 261 9.54 3.89 12.23
CA LEU A 261 10.60 4.76 11.73
C LEU A 261 11.99 4.26 12.15
N ALA A 262 12.97 4.46 11.27
CA ALA A 262 14.40 4.27 11.54
C ALA A 262 15.02 5.46 12.28
N ASN A 263 14.26 6.12 13.17
CA ASN A 263 14.76 7.20 14.03
C ASN A 263 15.17 6.64 15.41
N PRO A 264 16.44 6.76 15.85
CA PRO A 264 17.51 7.54 15.22
C PRO A 264 18.40 6.75 14.27
N ASP A 265 18.16 5.45 14.11
CA ASP A 265 18.93 4.60 13.21
C ASP A 265 18.15 3.33 12.81
N LYS A 266 18.75 2.54 11.92
CA LYS A 266 18.24 1.24 11.47
C LYS A 266 18.14 0.22 12.61
N ALA A 267 18.88 0.37 13.71
CA ALA A 267 18.80 -0.56 14.84
C ALA A 267 17.51 -0.34 15.63
N ALA A 268 17.09 0.92 15.83
CA ALA A 268 15.81 1.24 16.44
C ALA A 268 14.63 0.70 15.62
N TYR A 269 14.64 0.89 14.30
CA TYR A 269 13.63 0.28 13.41
C TYR A 269 13.56 -1.24 13.58
N LYS A 270 14.71 -1.93 13.60
CA LYS A 270 14.78 -3.40 13.53
C LYS A 270 14.06 -4.12 14.67
N THR A 271 13.98 -3.50 15.84
CA THR A 271 13.37 -4.08 17.05
C THR A 271 12.08 -3.37 17.47
N SER A 272 11.74 -2.24 16.84
CA SER A 272 10.58 -1.45 17.21
C SER A 272 9.27 -2.14 16.85
N ARG A 273 8.27 -1.93 17.69
CA ARG A 273 6.86 -2.24 17.42
C ARG A 273 6.02 -1.00 17.17
N ASN A 274 6.62 0.18 17.29
CA ASN A 274 5.92 1.44 17.40
C ASN A 274 5.81 2.11 16.03
N LEU A 275 4.62 2.00 15.45
CA LEU A 275 4.23 2.51 14.15
C LEU A 275 3.32 3.74 14.35
N ARG A 276 3.37 4.69 13.41
CA ARG A 276 2.55 5.91 13.47
C ARG A 276 1.31 5.76 12.60
N LEU A 277 0.15 5.97 13.20
CA LEU A 277 -1.15 6.01 12.55
C LEU A 277 -1.67 7.44 12.61
N PHE A 278 -2.03 8.02 11.47
CA PHE A 278 -2.51 9.38 11.38
C PHE A 278 -3.98 9.43 10.97
N ALA A 279 -4.66 10.50 11.38
CA ALA A 279 -5.96 10.89 10.86
C ALA A 279 -5.85 12.32 10.32
N ALA A 280 -6.15 12.49 9.04
CA ALA A 280 -6.21 13.79 8.37
C ALA A 280 -7.66 14.19 8.09
N HIS A 281 -7.93 15.49 8.12
CA HIS A 281 -9.23 16.03 7.71
C HIS A 281 -9.26 16.28 6.20
N LEU A 282 -10.39 15.94 5.57
CA LEU A 282 -10.75 16.34 4.23
C LEU A 282 -11.92 17.35 4.27
N ASN A 283 -11.83 18.39 3.45
CA ASN A 283 -12.89 19.39 3.31
C ASN A 283 -14.10 18.83 2.53
N VAL A 284 -15.12 19.67 2.23
CA VAL A 284 -16.34 19.21 1.52
C VAL A 284 -16.13 18.86 0.05
N GLN A 285 -15.01 19.27 -0.51
CA GLN A 285 -14.57 18.94 -1.86
C GLN A 285 -13.66 17.69 -1.88
N GLY A 286 -13.25 17.17 -0.72
CA GLY A 286 -12.33 16.05 -0.63
C GLY A 286 -10.84 16.45 -0.62
N ASP A 287 -10.54 17.75 -0.56
CA ASP A 287 -9.16 18.23 -0.47
C ASP A 287 -8.65 18.13 0.97
N PHE A 288 -7.33 17.96 1.10
CA PHE A 288 -6.66 17.91 2.39
C PHE A 288 -6.83 19.22 3.17
N ALA A 289 -7.18 19.10 4.45
CA ALA A 289 -7.46 20.22 5.35
C ALA A 289 -6.64 20.18 6.64
N GLY A 290 -5.57 19.38 6.68
CA GLY A 290 -4.64 19.27 7.81
C GLY A 290 -4.66 17.91 8.49
N ILE A 291 -3.57 17.59 9.17
CA ILE A 291 -3.50 16.44 10.08
C ILE A 291 -4.27 16.80 11.36
N ALA A 292 -5.17 15.92 11.78
CA ALA A 292 -5.97 16.12 12.98
C ALA A 292 -5.39 15.41 14.18
N HIS A 293 -4.89 14.19 13.98
CA HIS A 293 -4.35 13.35 15.05
C HIS A 293 -3.18 12.50 14.57
N GLU A 294 -2.28 12.21 15.50
CA GLU A 294 -1.30 11.12 15.38
C GLU A 294 -1.45 10.18 16.57
N TYR A 295 -1.53 8.89 16.30
CA TYR A 295 -1.63 7.84 17.29
C TYR A 295 -0.47 6.86 17.20
N LEU A 296 -0.09 6.31 18.35
CA LEU A 296 0.80 5.16 18.40
C LEU A 296 0.02 3.87 18.11
N TYR A 297 0.36 3.23 17.00
CA TYR A 297 -0.02 1.85 16.69
C TYR A 297 1.10 0.90 17.10
N ARG A 298 0.79 -0.18 17.82
CA ARG A 298 1.79 -1.20 18.17
C ARG A 298 1.60 -2.46 17.36
N LEU A 299 2.58 -2.83 16.53
CA LEU A 299 2.62 -4.10 15.82
C LEU A 299 2.63 -5.29 16.78
N ASP A 300 2.09 -6.43 16.35
CA ASP A 300 2.25 -7.68 17.06
C ASP A 300 3.71 -8.19 16.99
N THR A 301 4.03 -9.15 17.85
CA THR A 301 5.36 -9.79 17.84
C THR A 301 5.37 -10.90 16.79
N PRO A 302 6.53 -11.19 16.16
CA PRO A 302 6.62 -12.16 15.06
C PRO A 302 6.18 -13.57 15.46
N GLU A 303 6.33 -13.95 16.74
CA GLU A 303 5.92 -15.27 17.23
C GLU A 303 4.42 -15.52 17.07
N THR A 304 3.62 -14.46 17.03
CA THR A 304 2.17 -14.60 16.86
C THR A 304 1.80 -15.01 15.43
N PHE A 305 2.71 -14.89 14.45
CA PHE A 305 2.49 -15.24 13.04
C PHE A 305 2.98 -16.67 12.72
N PHE A 306 3.30 -17.47 13.73
CA PHE A 306 3.72 -18.86 13.56
C PHE A 306 2.99 -19.78 14.54
N ASP A 307 2.32 -20.79 14.02
CA ASP A 307 1.75 -21.85 14.84
C ASP A 307 2.77 -22.99 15.01
N THR A 308 3.40 -23.02 16.19
CA THR A 308 4.38 -24.05 16.56
C THR A 308 3.82 -25.48 16.52
N ALA A 309 2.52 -25.68 16.72
CA ALA A 309 1.92 -27.01 16.79
C ALA A 309 1.72 -27.61 15.40
N SER A 310 1.22 -26.81 14.44
CA SER A 310 1.07 -27.24 13.05
C SER A 310 2.30 -27.01 12.17
N GLY A 311 3.24 -26.17 12.62
CA GLY A 311 4.40 -25.75 11.83
C GLY A 311 4.05 -24.78 10.69
N ARG A 312 2.85 -24.20 10.70
CA ARG A 312 2.37 -23.25 9.68
C ARG A 312 2.66 -21.81 10.06
N GLY A 313 2.77 -20.95 9.05
CA GLY A 313 3.06 -19.52 9.20
C GLY A 313 4.55 -19.19 9.04
N ASP A 314 4.96 -18.10 9.69
CA ASP A 314 6.23 -17.42 9.47
C ASP A 314 7.25 -17.76 10.58
N ALA A 315 7.85 -18.94 10.47
CA ALA A 315 8.86 -19.41 11.42
C ALA A 315 10.15 -18.56 11.39
N GLY A 316 10.70 -18.24 12.56
CA GLY A 316 12.01 -17.57 12.68
C GLY A 316 12.02 -16.10 12.22
N ALA A 317 10.85 -15.48 12.06
CA ALA A 317 10.75 -14.08 11.70
C ALA A 317 11.26 -13.15 12.80
N ARG A 318 11.72 -11.96 12.38
CA ARG A 318 12.18 -10.88 13.26
C ARG A 318 11.09 -9.81 13.36
N GLN A 319 11.19 -8.93 14.35
CA GLN A 319 10.22 -7.85 14.51
C GLN A 319 10.13 -6.95 13.27
N SER A 320 11.23 -6.70 12.57
CA SER A 320 11.27 -5.91 11.33
C SER A 320 10.60 -6.56 10.12
N ASP A 321 10.20 -7.83 10.24
CA ASP A 321 9.48 -8.55 9.19
C ASP A 321 7.95 -8.38 9.35
N VAL A 322 7.47 -7.99 10.55
CA VAL A 322 6.06 -7.64 10.81
C VAL A 322 5.76 -6.23 10.31
N LYS A 323 4.69 -6.08 9.53
CA LYS A 323 4.32 -4.83 8.87
C LYS A 323 2.81 -4.65 8.79
N VAL A 324 2.39 -3.39 8.74
CA VAL A 324 1.06 -3.03 8.25
C VAL A 324 1.11 -3.05 6.74
N SER A 325 0.08 -3.58 6.07
CA SER A 325 -0.01 -3.51 4.61
C SER A 325 -1.31 -2.98 4.05
N GLU A 326 -2.35 -2.84 4.86
CA GLU A 326 -3.58 -2.23 4.37
C GLU A 326 -4.44 -1.73 5.52
N MET A 327 -5.35 -0.82 5.22
CA MET A 327 -6.42 -0.41 6.11
C MET A 327 -7.75 -0.36 5.39
N SER A 328 -8.84 -0.48 6.13
CA SER A 328 -10.18 -0.30 5.59
C SER A 328 -11.16 0.14 6.67
N MET A 329 -12.37 0.52 6.27
CA MET A 329 -13.46 0.84 7.21
C MET A 329 -14.51 -0.25 7.19
N LEU A 330 -14.85 -0.74 8.38
CA LEU A 330 -15.99 -1.63 8.55
C LEU A 330 -17.31 -0.86 8.37
N PRO A 331 -18.44 -1.57 8.13
CA PRO A 331 -19.75 -0.93 7.97
C PRO A 331 -20.23 -0.14 9.21
N ASP A 332 -19.71 -0.49 10.40
CA ASP A 332 -19.96 0.22 11.66
C ASP A 332 -19.07 1.46 11.85
N GLY A 333 -18.23 1.79 10.86
CA GLY A 333 -17.31 2.93 10.88
C GLY A 333 -16.02 2.70 11.66
N GLN A 334 -15.77 1.48 12.16
CA GLN A 334 -14.52 1.16 12.82
C GLN A 334 -13.40 0.90 11.80
N LEU A 335 -12.22 1.47 12.07
CA LEU A 335 -11.00 1.22 11.31
C LEU A 335 -10.53 -0.23 11.53
N ILE A 336 -10.15 -0.89 10.45
CA ILE A 336 -9.36 -2.12 10.50
C ILE A 336 -7.97 -1.93 9.89
N VAL A 337 -7.01 -2.65 10.45
CA VAL A 337 -5.61 -2.66 9.99
C VAL A 337 -5.20 -4.09 9.69
N LEU A 338 -4.61 -4.31 8.52
CA LEU A 338 -3.97 -5.55 8.13
C LEU A 338 -2.53 -5.56 8.60
N GLU A 339 -2.19 -6.51 9.46
CA GLU A 339 -0.79 -6.87 9.76
C GLU A 339 -0.42 -8.19 9.12
N ARG A 340 0.80 -8.27 8.59
CA ARG A 340 1.33 -9.51 7.99
C ARG A 340 2.84 -9.62 8.14
N ILE A 341 3.36 -10.80 7.81
CA ILE A 341 4.77 -11.01 7.45
C ILE A 341 4.84 -11.37 5.97
N ASP A 342 4.98 -12.66 5.64
CA ASP A 342 4.99 -13.18 4.27
C ASP A 342 3.76 -14.06 4.06
N LYS A 343 3.61 -15.12 4.87
CA LYS A 343 2.54 -16.11 4.73
C LYS A 343 1.30 -15.79 5.55
N THR A 344 1.48 -15.21 6.72
CA THR A 344 0.39 -15.01 7.68
C THR A 344 -0.13 -13.58 7.62
N THR A 345 -1.46 -13.46 7.57
CA THR A 345 -2.20 -12.20 7.53
C THR A 345 -3.19 -12.14 8.68
N LYS A 346 -3.32 -10.98 9.32
CA LYS A 346 -4.26 -10.74 10.41
C LYS A 346 -4.93 -9.39 10.23
N LEU A 347 -6.20 -9.30 10.65
CA LEU A 347 -6.93 -8.04 10.69
C LEU A 347 -7.26 -7.66 12.13
N TYR A 348 -7.05 -6.38 12.47
CA TYR A 348 -7.33 -5.82 13.78
C TYR A 348 -8.31 -4.67 13.67
N ARG A 349 -9.39 -4.69 14.46
CA ARG A 349 -10.22 -3.51 14.72
C ARG A 349 -9.49 -2.56 15.66
N ILE A 350 -9.52 -1.28 15.34
CA ILE A 350 -8.78 -0.25 16.07
C ILE A 350 -9.74 0.70 16.78
N ASP A 351 -9.44 0.99 18.03
CA ASP A 351 -10.10 2.03 18.84
C ASP A 351 -9.05 3.02 19.37
N ALA A 352 -9.15 4.26 18.92
CA ALA A 352 -8.28 5.36 19.30
C ALA A 352 -8.88 6.27 20.38
N SER A 353 -10.10 6.00 20.88
CA SER A 353 -10.84 6.90 21.78
C SER A 353 -10.12 7.21 23.10
N ALA A 354 -9.29 6.28 23.58
CA ALA A 354 -8.46 6.44 24.78
C ALA A 354 -6.97 6.64 24.48
N ALA A 355 -6.58 6.69 23.19
CA ALA A 355 -5.18 6.82 22.80
C ALA A 355 -4.65 8.24 23.07
N SER A 356 -3.35 8.34 23.32
CA SER A 356 -2.68 9.64 23.34
C SER A 356 -2.58 10.19 21.92
N ASP A 357 -2.95 11.45 21.75
CA ASP A 357 -2.62 12.20 20.54
C ASP A 357 -1.17 12.71 20.63
N LEU A 358 -0.36 12.30 19.66
CA LEU A 358 1.06 12.59 19.58
C LEU A 358 1.38 13.77 18.65
N LEU A 359 0.39 14.27 17.91
CA LEU A 359 0.58 15.26 16.85
C LEU A 359 1.18 16.56 17.41
N GLY A 360 2.29 17.00 16.81
CA GLY A 360 3.02 18.19 17.25
C GLY A 360 3.68 18.04 18.63
N GLY A 361 3.67 16.82 19.18
CA GLY A 361 4.26 16.50 20.47
C GLY A 361 5.76 16.29 20.40
N ARG A 362 6.36 15.96 21.55
CA ARG A 362 7.82 15.74 21.65
C ARG A 362 8.35 14.67 20.69
N TYR A 363 7.54 13.68 20.31
CA TYR A 363 8.00 12.58 19.46
C TYR A 363 8.12 12.96 17.99
N ASP A 364 7.63 14.12 17.57
CA ASP A 364 7.82 14.65 16.21
C ASP A 364 9.15 15.39 16.06
N ALA A 365 9.77 15.77 17.17
CA ALA A 365 11.09 16.37 17.17
C ALA A 365 12.17 15.31 16.86
N LEU A 366 12.98 15.55 15.83
CA LEU A 366 14.02 14.63 15.36
C LEU A 366 15.09 14.34 16.43
N ASP A 367 15.31 15.26 17.36
CA ASP A 367 16.33 15.19 18.42
C ASP A 367 15.83 14.54 19.72
N THR A 368 14.54 14.24 19.85
CA THR A 368 13.98 13.60 21.05
C THR A 368 14.62 12.25 21.33
N ARG A 369 15.09 12.03 22.57
CA ARG A 369 15.62 10.74 23.05
C ARG A 369 15.01 10.35 24.41
N PRO A 370 14.75 9.04 24.66
CA PRO A 370 14.61 7.99 23.64
C PRO A 370 13.54 8.36 22.60
N THR A 371 13.73 7.93 21.35
CA THR A 371 12.74 8.17 20.28
C THR A 371 11.50 7.31 20.50
N LEU A 372 10.40 7.61 19.80
CA LEU A 372 9.19 6.77 19.84
C LEU A 372 9.49 5.31 19.44
N ALA A 373 10.35 5.10 18.44
CA ALA A 373 10.74 3.76 18.00
C ALA A 373 11.55 2.98 19.07
N GLN A 374 12.21 3.68 19.99
CA GLN A 374 13.00 3.08 21.06
C GLN A 374 12.19 2.76 22.34
N LEU A 375 10.88 3.05 22.37
CA LEU A 375 10.04 2.80 23.54
C LEU A 375 9.43 1.39 23.56
N ASP A 376 10.10 0.43 24.19
CA ASP A 376 9.54 -0.92 24.37
C ASP A 376 8.26 -0.93 25.21
N ASN A 377 8.17 -0.03 26.20
CA ASN A 377 6.98 0.18 27.03
C ASN A 377 6.51 1.64 26.95
N PRO A 378 5.64 2.00 25.99
CA PRO A 378 5.14 3.37 25.82
C PRO A 378 4.47 3.96 27.07
N ALA A 379 3.84 3.13 27.91
CA ALA A 379 3.17 3.59 29.13
C ALA A 379 4.15 4.22 30.14
N SER A 380 5.42 3.81 30.13
CA SER A 380 6.48 4.41 30.97
C SER A 380 6.78 5.87 30.62
N ALA A 381 6.41 6.29 29.40
CA ALA A 381 6.52 7.66 28.93
C ALA A 381 5.16 8.40 28.90
N GLY A 382 4.11 7.82 29.50
CA GLY A 382 2.77 8.39 29.47
C GLY A 382 2.08 8.32 28.11
N VAL A 383 2.59 7.50 27.18
CA VAL A 383 1.98 7.30 25.86
C VAL A 383 1.05 6.09 25.91
N VAL A 384 -0.22 6.32 25.59
CA VAL A 384 -1.25 5.29 25.45
C VAL A 384 -1.43 4.97 23.96
N PRO A 385 -1.05 3.76 23.50
CA PRO A 385 -1.34 3.33 22.13
C PRO A 385 -2.83 3.18 21.86
N VAL A 386 -3.21 3.08 20.59
CA VAL A 386 -4.54 2.62 20.20
C VAL A 386 -4.81 1.22 20.77
N THR A 387 -6.07 0.94 21.10
CA THR A 387 -6.50 -0.42 21.44
C THR A 387 -6.75 -1.18 20.15
N LYS A 388 -6.31 -2.45 20.12
CA LYS A 388 -6.52 -3.35 18.98
C LYS A 388 -7.28 -4.59 19.42
N GLN A 389 -8.23 -5.03 18.60
CA GLN A 389 -8.88 -6.33 18.74
C GLN A 389 -8.66 -7.13 17.45
N ARG A 390 -7.98 -8.28 17.55
CA ARG A 390 -7.84 -9.18 16.41
C ARG A 390 -9.22 -9.76 16.04
N ILE A 391 -9.58 -9.65 14.77
CA ILE A 391 -10.84 -10.18 14.23
C ILE A 391 -10.64 -11.24 13.16
N PHE A 392 -9.43 -11.36 12.60
CA PHE A 392 -9.10 -12.37 11.61
C PHE A 392 -7.65 -12.83 11.79
N ASP A 393 -7.41 -14.11 11.60
CA ASP A 393 -6.09 -14.73 11.55
C ASP A 393 -6.06 -15.82 10.47
N SER A 394 -5.27 -15.62 9.41
CA SER A 394 -5.23 -16.57 8.29
C SER A 394 -4.74 -17.97 8.72
N LEU A 395 -4.00 -18.11 9.83
CA LEU A 395 -3.61 -19.43 10.34
C LEU A 395 -4.81 -20.30 10.72
N THR A 396 -5.90 -19.68 11.18
CA THR A 396 -7.11 -20.38 11.66
C THR A 396 -8.28 -20.21 10.71
N ASP A 397 -8.50 -19.00 10.22
CA ASP A 397 -9.76 -18.60 9.60
C ASP A 397 -9.74 -18.82 8.08
N ALA A 398 -8.56 -18.74 7.46
CA ALA A 398 -8.37 -19.00 6.03
C ALA A 398 -6.96 -19.57 5.74
N PRO A 399 -6.68 -20.83 6.10
CA PRO A 399 -5.32 -21.37 5.99
C PRO A 399 -4.79 -21.58 4.58
N GLU A 400 -5.68 -21.54 3.58
CA GLU A 400 -5.36 -21.63 2.16
C GLU A 400 -5.21 -20.24 1.51
N LEU A 401 -5.28 -19.16 2.31
CA LEU A 401 -5.08 -17.80 1.82
C LEU A 401 -3.65 -17.66 1.27
N VAL A 402 -3.54 -17.01 0.12
CA VAL A 402 -2.25 -16.69 -0.52
C VAL A 402 -1.38 -15.79 0.37
N SER A 403 -0.06 -15.87 0.18
CA SER A 403 0.92 -14.97 0.82
C SER A 403 0.81 -13.54 0.28
N LYS A 404 1.48 -12.59 0.95
CA LYS A 404 1.58 -11.18 0.52
C LYS A 404 0.22 -10.50 0.27
N VAL A 405 -0.75 -10.70 1.16
CA VAL A 405 -2.02 -9.96 1.10
C VAL A 405 -1.79 -8.50 1.44
N GLU A 406 -2.07 -7.64 0.47
CA GLU A 406 -1.83 -6.19 0.52
C GLU A 406 -3.09 -5.40 0.12
N GLY A 407 -4.08 -6.03 -0.53
CA GLY A 407 -5.39 -5.43 -0.76
C GLY A 407 -6.49 -5.92 0.19
N VAL A 408 -7.29 -4.99 0.75
CA VAL A 408 -8.45 -5.27 1.61
C VAL A 408 -9.62 -4.35 1.26
N ALA A 409 -10.71 -4.90 0.74
CA ALA A 409 -11.93 -4.15 0.47
C ALA A 409 -13.13 -4.72 1.23
N ILE A 410 -13.87 -3.86 1.95
CA ILE A 410 -15.18 -4.24 2.54
C ILE A 410 -16.26 -4.04 1.47
N ILE A 411 -16.68 -5.13 0.83
CA ILE A 411 -17.56 -5.08 -0.35
C ILE A 411 -19.05 -4.99 -0.01
N ASP A 412 -19.46 -5.53 1.14
CA ASP A 412 -20.82 -5.39 1.69
C ASP A 412 -20.84 -5.59 3.23
N ASP A 413 -22.04 -5.73 3.81
CA ASP A 413 -22.25 -5.92 5.24
C ASP A 413 -21.82 -7.29 5.79
N ARG A 414 -21.43 -8.21 4.91
CA ARG A 414 -21.18 -9.62 5.21
C ARG A 414 -19.92 -10.18 4.60
N HIS A 415 -19.24 -9.47 3.70
CA HIS A 415 -18.07 -9.97 3.00
C HIS A 415 -16.96 -8.93 2.94
N LEU A 416 -15.73 -9.43 2.97
CA LEU A 416 -14.57 -8.68 2.52
C LEU A 416 -13.92 -9.40 1.34
N LEU A 417 -13.12 -8.63 0.60
CA LEU A 417 -12.17 -9.13 -0.37
C LEU A 417 -10.75 -8.93 0.15
N LEU A 418 -9.92 -9.95 -0.01
CA LEU A 418 -8.48 -9.94 0.18
C LEU A 418 -7.79 -10.18 -1.16
N ALA A 419 -6.71 -9.47 -1.46
CA ALA A 419 -5.91 -9.70 -2.66
C ALA A 419 -4.41 -9.61 -2.37
N ASN A 420 -3.61 -10.45 -3.03
CA ASN A 420 -2.17 -10.41 -2.89
C ASN A 420 -1.50 -9.52 -3.91
N ASP A 421 -0.42 -8.89 -3.48
CA ASP A 421 0.61 -8.42 -4.39
C ASP A 421 1.42 -9.63 -4.89
N ASN A 422 1.54 -9.73 -6.22
CA ASN A 422 2.22 -10.84 -6.88
C ASN A 422 3.62 -10.47 -7.39
N ASP A 423 4.12 -9.27 -7.06
CA ASP A 423 5.41 -8.74 -7.54
C ASP A 423 5.58 -8.88 -9.06
N PHE A 424 4.50 -8.65 -9.82
CA PHE A 424 4.46 -8.79 -11.29
C PHE A 424 4.85 -10.18 -11.80
N GLY A 425 4.65 -11.21 -10.98
CA GLY A 425 4.97 -12.59 -11.32
C GLY A 425 6.47 -12.87 -11.38
N ILE A 426 7.34 -11.99 -10.85
CA ILE A 426 8.80 -12.17 -10.87
C ILE A 426 9.22 -13.50 -10.22
N ALA A 427 8.54 -13.88 -9.13
CA ALA A 427 8.71 -15.16 -8.44
C ALA A 427 7.74 -16.26 -8.91
N GLY A 428 6.95 -16.01 -9.96
CA GLY A 428 5.92 -16.91 -10.48
C GLY A 428 4.62 -16.93 -9.66
N ALA A 429 4.36 -15.87 -8.89
CA ALA A 429 3.10 -15.72 -8.16
C ALA A 429 1.99 -15.16 -9.06
N ASP A 430 0.79 -15.71 -8.89
CA ASP A 430 -0.42 -15.24 -9.56
C ASP A 430 -1.08 -14.11 -8.76
N SER A 431 -1.88 -13.28 -9.43
CA SER A 431 -2.76 -12.32 -8.75
C SER A 431 -4.05 -13.04 -8.33
N VAL A 432 -4.30 -13.18 -7.03
CA VAL A 432 -5.44 -13.92 -6.49
C VAL A 432 -6.32 -13.01 -5.64
N PHE A 433 -7.61 -13.03 -5.94
CA PHE A 433 -8.65 -12.34 -5.19
C PHE A 433 -9.45 -13.36 -4.39
N THR A 434 -9.63 -13.14 -3.10
CA THR A 434 -10.36 -14.04 -2.20
C THR A 434 -11.49 -13.30 -1.51
N VAL A 435 -12.72 -13.76 -1.71
CA VAL A 435 -13.90 -13.23 -1.00
C VAL A 435 -14.21 -14.14 0.18
N LEU A 436 -14.18 -13.56 1.38
CA LEU A 436 -14.43 -14.23 2.66
C LEU A 436 -15.60 -13.58 3.39
N PRO A 437 -16.31 -14.31 4.27
CA PRO A 437 -17.22 -13.70 5.23
C PRO A 437 -16.50 -12.65 6.07
N LEU A 438 -17.14 -11.51 6.27
CA LEU A 438 -16.64 -10.42 7.11
C LEU A 438 -16.48 -10.93 8.56
N PRO A 439 -15.26 -10.90 9.12
CA PRO A 439 -15.03 -11.37 10.47
C PRO A 439 -15.79 -10.51 11.47
N ARG A 440 -16.67 -11.17 12.23
CA ARG A 440 -17.33 -10.55 13.37
C ARG A 440 -16.43 -10.73 14.57
N ALA A 441 -16.34 -9.71 15.43
CA ALA A 441 -15.73 -9.88 16.73
C ALA A 441 -16.38 -11.09 17.42
N SER A 442 -15.58 -12.06 17.90
CA SER A 442 -16.11 -13.07 18.82
C SER A 442 -16.69 -12.33 20.02
N GLN A 443 -17.98 -12.55 20.30
CA GLN A 443 -18.66 -11.99 21.48
C GLN A 443 -17.98 -12.45 22.77
#